data_AF-A0A1J5I7N8-F1
#
_entry.id   AF-A0A1J5I7N8-F1
#
_cell.length_a   1.000
_cell.length_b   1.000
_cell.length_c   1.000
_cell.angle_alpha   90.00
_cell.angle_beta   90.00
_cell.angle_gamma   90.00
#
_symmetry.space_group_name_H-M   'P 1'
#
loop_
_entity.id
_entity.type
_entity.pdbx_description
1 polymer ?
#
loop_
_entity_poly.entity_id
_entity_poly.type
_entity_poly.pdbx_seq_one_letter_code
_entity_poly.pdbx_strand_id
1 'polypeptide(L)'
;MSKRREIADYLDDILTAVSEVEEFTRDMTYETFAADKKTVNAVIRSLEVLGEAAKHIPASFRKRYPDIPWNKMAGMRDVLIHDYMGVDLKTVWKVAHERLPELKPLFKGLSLKKRD
;
A
#
# COMPACT_ATOMS: atom_id res chain seq x y z
N MET A 1 -13.13 22.84 4.90
CA MET A 1 -13.84 21.88 4.02
C MET A 1 -12.79 21.17 3.20
N SER A 2 -12.69 19.85 3.30
CA SER A 2 -11.69 19.08 2.55
C SER A 2 -11.99 19.17 1.04
N LYS A 3 -10.97 19.46 0.24
CA LYS A 3 -11.06 19.52 -1.23
C LYS A 3 -11.53 18.15 -1.74
N ARG A 4 -12.40 18.11 -2.75
CA ARG A 4 -12.78 16.84 -3.41
C ARG A 4 -11.50 16.22 -3.99
N ARG A 5 -11.21 14.97 -3.59
CA ARG A 5 -10.05 14.22 -4.07
C ARG A 5 -10.33 13.63 -5.44
N GLU A 6 -9.32 13.65 -6.30
CA GLU A 6 -9.33 13.05 -7.63
C GLU A 6 -8.66 11.67 -7.62
N ILE A 7 -8.89 10.85 -8.65
CA ILE A 7 -8.26 9.51 -8.79
C ILE A 7 -6.74 9.61 -8.63
N ALA A 8 -6.13 10.66 -9.19
CA ALA A 8 -4.70 10.88 -9.12
C ALA A 8 -4.18 11.06 -7.70
N ASP A 9 -4.95 11.73 -6.82
CA ASP A 9 -4.54 11.91 -5.42
C ASP A 9 -4.46 10.54 -4.73
N TYR A 10 -5.35 9.61 -5.06
CA TYR A 10 -5.32 8.24 -4.53
C TYR A 10 -4.16 7.40 -5.12
N LEU A 11 -3.81 7.62 -6.39
CA LEU A 11 -2.64 6.97 -7.00
C LEU A 11 -1.34 7.46 -6.35
N ASP A 12 -1.25 8.75 -6.04
CA ASP A 12 -0.09 9.34 -5.36
C ASP A 12 0.00 8.88 -3.90
N ASP A 13 -1.12 8.72 -3.19
CA ASP A 13 -1.15 8.08 -1.86
C ASP A 13 -0.57 6.67 -1.91
N ILE A 14 -0.99 5.86 -2.90
CA ILE A 14 -0.49 4.49 -3.05
C ILE A 14 1.02 4.49 -3.30
N LEU A 15 1.51 5.35 -4.19
CA LEU A 15 2.95 5.44 -4.50
C LEU A 15 3.76 5.93 -3.30
N THR A 16 3.24 6.87 -2.54
CA THR A 16 3.84 7.37 -1.30
C THR A 16 3.94 6.23 -0.29
N ALA A 17 2.82 5.55 -0.01
CA ALA A 17 2.78 4.43 0.92
C ALA A 17 3.73 3.28 0.53
N VAL A 18 3.82 2.94 -0.75
CA VAL A 18 4.79 1.95 -1.24
C VAL A 18 6.22 2.40 -0.95
N SER A 19 6.54 3.66 -1.23
CA SER A 19 7.89 4.18 -1.04
C SER A 19 8.26 4.29 0.45
N GLU A 20 7.31 4.65 1.30
CA GLU A 20 7.47 4.65 2.76
C GLU A 20 7.78 3.25 3.29
N VAL A 21 7.03 2.23 2.87
CA VAL A 21 7.29 0.84 3.31
C VAL A 21 8.70 0.41 2.91
N GLU A 22 9.10 0.63 1.65
CA GLU A 22 10.46 0.32 1.19
C GLU A 22 11.54 1.07 1.98
N GLU A 23 11.28 2.31 2.37
CA GLU A 23 12.21 3.12 3.15
C GLU A 23 12.32 2.64 4.60
N PHE A 24 11.19 2.37 5.26
CA PHE A 24 11.16 1.95 6.66
C PHE A 24 11.79 0.59 6.87
N THR A 25 11.70 -0.30 5.88
CA THR A 25 12.27 -1.65 5.97
C THR A 25 13.63 -1.78 5.29
N ARG A 26 14.22 -0.67 4.81
CA ARG A 26 15.51 -0.70 4.14
C ARG A 26 16.58 -1.28 5.05
N ASP A 27 17.35 -2.21 4.51
CA ASP A 27 18.46 -2.89 5.21
C ASP A 27 18.05 -3.64 6.50
N MET A 28 16.76 -3.95 6.66
CA MET A 28 16.27 -4.77 7.76
C MET A 28 16.19 -6.24 7.37
N THR A 29 16.36 -7.13 8.34
CA THR A 29 15.91 -8.51 8.23
C THR A 29 14.51 -8.63 8.81
N TYR A 30 13.86 -9.78 8.61
CA TYR A 30 12.59 -10.05 9.25
C TYR A 30 12.69 -9.95 10.78
N GLU A 31 13.78 -10.44 11.37
CA GLU A 31 14.00 -10.45 12.81
C GLU A 31 14.15 -9.05 13.38
N THR A 32 14.93 -8.18 12.70
CA THR A 32 15.09 -6.78 13.15
C THR A 32 13.79 -6.00 12.96
N PHE A 33 13.04 -6.26 11.89
CA PHE A 33 11.71 -5.68 11.69
C PHE A 33 10.73 -6.11 12.78
N ALA A 34 10.61 -7.40 13.04
CA ALA A 34 9.67 -7.94 14.02
C ALA A 34 9.98 -7.48 15.47
N ALA A 35 11.25 -7.19 15.76
CA ALA A 35 11.68 -6.64 17.05
C ALA A 35 11.44 -5.13 17.18
N ASP A 36 11.34 -4.39 16.07
CA ASP A 36 11.13 -2.93 16.08
C ASP A 36 9.65 -2.57 15.91
N LYS A 37 8.95 -2.45 17.05
CA LYS A 37 7.53 -2.07 17.10
C LYS A 37 7.23 -0.73 16.41
N LYS A 38 8.17 0.22 16.41
CA LYS A 38 7.97 1.51 15.75
C LYS A 38 7.88 1.30 14.24
N THR A 39 8.81 0.54 13.69
CA THR A 39 8.85 0.24 12.25
C THR A 39 7.68 -0.64 11.83
N VAL A 40 7.31 -1.66 12.61
CA VAL A 40 6.10 -2.47 12.38
C VAL A 40 4.86 -1.57 12.26
N ASN A 41 4.66 -0.66 13.22
CA ASN A 41 3.52 0.24 13.20
C ASN A 41 3.56 1.21 12.00
N ALA A 42 4.74 1.72 11.63
CA ALA A 42 4.90 2.58 10.47
C ALA A 42 4.53 1.85 9.17
N VAL A 43 5.01 0.62 8.99
CA VAL A 43 4.68 -0.21 7.82
C VAL A 43 3.19 -0.54 7.77
N ILE A 44 2.61 -1.00 8.88
CA ILE A 44 1.16 -1.29 8.95
C ILE A 44 0.36 -0.05 8.56
N ARG A 45 0.73 1.12 9.07
CA ARG A 45 0.04 2.37 8.73
C ARG A 45 0.11 2.69 7.24
N SER A 46 1.27 2.56 6.61
CA SER A 46 1.40 2.79 5.17
C SER A 46 0.59 1.77 4.35
N LEU A 47 0.54 0.50 4.77
CA LEU A 47 -0.30 -0.53 4.13
C LEU A 47 -1.80 -0.23 4.26
N GLU A 48 -2.25 0.30 5.39
CA GLU A 48 -3.64 0.75 5.57
C GLU A 48 -3.99 1.90 4.63
N VAL A 49 -3.11 2.91 4.52
CA VAL A 49 -3.30 4.05 3.60
C VAL A 49 -3.38 3.57 2.16
N LEU A 50 -2.49 2.66 1.76
CA LEU A 50 -2.49 2.03 0.44
C LEU A 50 -3.83 1.33 0.15
N GLY A 51 -4.35 0.55 1.09
CA GLY A 51 -5.62 -0.16 0.92
C GLY A 51 -6.83 0.78 0.89
N GLU A 52 -6.82 1.82 1.72
CA GLU A 52 -7.87 2.84 1.75
C GLU A 52 -7.92 3.63 0.43
N ALA A 53 -6.76 4.03 -0.10
CA ALA A 53 -6.66 4.71 -1.39
C ALA A 53 -7.13 3.80 -2.53
N ALA A 54 -6.74 2.53 -2.54
CA ALA A 54 -7.21 1.55 -3.53
C ALA A 54 -8.74 1.37 -3.51
N LYS A 55 -9.37 1.39 -2.33
CA LYS A 55 -10.82 1.27 -2.15
C LYS A 55 -11.59 2.46 -2.74
N HIS A 56 -11.02 3.65 -2.66
CA HIS A 56 -11.63 4.88 -3.17
C HIS A 56 -11.53 5.04 -4.70
N ILE A 57 -10.65 4.28 -5.36
CA ILE A 57 -10.56 4.31 -6.82
C ILE A 57 -11.82 3.67 -7.44
N PRO A 58 -12.54 4.35 -8.36
CA PRO A 58 -13.77 3.84 -8.95
C PRO A 58 -13.58 2.49 -9.65
N ALA A 59 -14.59 1.63 -9.56
CA ALA A 59 -14.56 0.31 -10.19
C ALA A 59 -14.33 0.37 -11.72
N SER A 60 -14.85 1.40 -12.38
CA SER A 60 -14.63 1.64 -13.81
C SER A 60 -13.15 1.84 -14.15
N PHE A 61 -12.41 2.55 -13.29
CA PHE A 61 -10.96 2.73 -13.45
C PHE A 61 -10.21 1.43 -13.15
N ARG A 62 -10.54 0.76 -12.04
CA ARG A 62 -9.90 -0.51 -11.64
C ARG A 62 -10.03 -1.59 -12.71
N LYS A 63 -11.19 -1.69 -13.38
CA LYS A 63 -11.43 -2.63 -14.49
C LYS A 63 -10.52 -2.41 -15.70
N ARG A 64 -10.00 -1.19 -15.91
CA ARG A 64 -9.04 -0.89 -16.99
C ARG A 64 -7.62 -1.37 -16.69
N TYR A 65 -7.32 -1.68 -15.43
CA TYR A 65 -6.01 -2.09 -14.95
C TYR A 65 -6.13 -3.36 -14.09
N PRO A 66 -6.52 -4.50 -14.70
CA PRO A 66 -6.80 -5.74 -13.97
C PRO A 66 -5.56 -6.40 -13.38
N ASP A 67 -4.37 -6.09 -13.89
CA ASP A 67 -3.09 -6.61 -13.38
C ASP A 67 -2.76 -6.07 -11.97
N ILE A 68 -3.38 -4.96 -11.58
CA ILE A 68 -3.25 -4.42 -10.23
C ILE A 68 -4.27 -5.13 -9.32
N PRO A 69 -3.85 -5.72 -8.19
CA PRO A 69 -4.71 -6.52 -7.32
C PRO A 69 -5.53 -5.64 -6.36
N TRP A 70 -6.33 -4.71 -6.89
CA TRP A 70 -7.07 -3.69 -6.13
C TRP A 70 -7.86 -4.24 -4.93
N ASN A 71 -8.58 -5.36 -5.15
CA ASN A 71 -9.41 -5.96 -4.09
C ASN A 71 -8.56 -6.57 -2.98
N LYS A 72 -7.38 -7.11 -3.30
CA LYS A 72 -6.45 -7.63 -2.28
C LYS A 72 -5.85 -6.49 -1.46
N MET A 73 -5.52 -5.37 -2.11
CA MET A 73 -5.04 -4.16 -1.42
C MET A 73 -6.09 -3.62 -0.43
N ALA A 74 -7.34 -3.48 -0.87
CA ALA A 74 -8.42 -3.04 0.00
C ALA A 74 -8.71 -4.03 1.14
N GLY A 75 -8.74 -5.34 0.84
CA GLY A 75 -8.97 -6.38 1.84
C GLY A 75 -7.85 -6.49 2.87
N MET A 76 -6.60 -6.26 2.48
CA MET A 76 -5.47 -6.21 3.43
C MET A 76 -5.67 -5.13 4.48
N ARG A 77 -6.10 -3.92 4.08
CA ARG A 77 -6.43 -2.85 5.03
C ARG A 77 -7.51 -3.29 6.01
N ASP A 78 -8.56 -3.96 5.53
CA ASP A 78 -9.65 -4.41 6.40
C ASP A 78 -9.14 -5.42 7.44
N VAL A 79 -8.22 -6.32 7.08
CA VAL A 79 -7.56 -7.22 8.04
C VAL A 79 -6.71 -6.45 9.05
N LEU A 80 -5.84 -5.55 8.57
CA LEU A 80 -4.90 -4.82 9.43
C LEU A 80 -5.60 -3.94 10.49
N ILE A 81 -6.73 -3.33 10.14
CA ILE A 81 -7.46 -2.46 11.08
C ILE A 81 -8.39 -3.22 12.04
N HIS A 82 -8.89 -4.40 11.66
CA HIS A 82 -9.89 -5.15 12.46
C HIS A 82 -9.28 -6.27 13.29
N ASP A 83 -8.20 -6.90 12.81
CA ASP A 83 -7.54 -8.03 13.47
C ASP A 83 -6.14 -7.65 13.97
N TYR A 84 -5.95 -6.38 14.36
CA TYR A 84 -4.65 -5.81 14.74
C TYR A 84 -3.95 -6.55 15.90
N MET A 85 -4.68 -7.33 16.71
CA MET A 85 -4.11 -8.18 17.76
C MET A 85 -3.55 -9.52 17.25
N GLY A 86 -3.94 -9.95 16.04
CA GLY A 86 -3.57 -11.22 15.41
C GLY A 86 -2.78 -11.07 14.11
N VAL A 87 -2.31 -9.87 13.77
CA VAL A 87 -1.58 -9.63 12.51
C VAL A 87 -0.31 -10.47 12.46
N ASP A 88 -0.23 -11.35 11.45
CA ASP A 88 0.97 -12.11 11.15
C ASP A 88 2.04 -11.21 10.53
N LEU A 89 3.04 -10.84 11.33
CA LEU A 89 4.16 -10.01 10.91
C LEU A 89 4.97 -10.64 9.77
N LYS A 90 4.98 -11.97 9.62
CA LYS A 90 5.63 -12.61 8.45
C LYS A 90 4.87 -12.28 7.18
N THR A 91 3.55 -12.28 7.22
CA THR A 91 2.73 -11.88 6.08
C THR A 91 2.94 -10.40 5.74
N VAL A 92 2.97 -9.51 6.74
CA VAL A 92 3.29 -8.09 6.53
C VAL A 92 4.67 -7.91 5.87
N TRP A 93 5.68 -8.60 6.38
CA TRP A 93 7.05 -8.57 5.85
C TRP A 93 7.12 -9.03 4.40
N LYS A 94 6.44 -10.14 4.06
CA LYS A 94 6.37 -10.65 2.68
C LYS A 94 5.67 -9.67 1.74
N VAL A 95 4.58 -9.04 2.18
CA VAL A 95 3.93 -8.00 1.37
C VAL A 95 4.90 -6.86 1.09
N ALA A 96 5.59 -6.38 2.12
CA ALA A 96 6.55 -5.29 2.01
C ALA A 96 7.70 -5.59 1.02
N HIS A 97 8.29 -6.79 1.06
CA HIS A 97 9.49 -7.13 0.29
C HIS A 97 9.26 -7.84 -1.04
N GLU A 98 8.17 -8.60 -1.16
CA GLU A 98 7.91 -9.41 -2.36
C GLU A 98 6.84 -8.77 -3.24
N ARG A 99 5.78 -8.20 -2.66
CA ARG A 99 4.59 -7.80 -3.42
C ARG A 99 4.59 -6.32 -3.78
N LEU A 100 4.93 -5.43 -2.85
CA LEU A 100 4.93 -3.99 -3.14
C LEU A 100 5.94 -3.57 -4.23
N PRO A 101 7.16 -4.12 -4.29
CA PRO A 101 8.11 -3.77 -5.35
C PRO A 101 7.59 -4.10 -6.75
N GLU A 102 6.80 -5.17 -6.90
CA GLU A 102 6.14 -5.55 -8.16
C GLU A 102 5.04 -4.56 -8.57
N LEU A 103 4.39 -3.90 -7.60
CA LEU A 103 3.31 -2.95 -7.85
C LEU A 103 3.82 -1.56 -8.24
N LYS A 104 4.96 -1.13 -7.70
CA LYS A 104 5.49 0.24 -7.88
C LYS A 104 5.59 0.68 -9.36
N PRO A 105 6.09 -0.14 -10.31
CA PRO A 105 6.17 0.24 -11.71
C PRO A 105 4.79 0.44 -12.35
N LEU A 106 3.81 -0.38 -11.98
CA LEU A 106 2.44 -0.29 -12.50
C LEU A 106 1.82 1.06 -12.12
N PHE A 107 1.95 1.47 -10.86
CA PHE A 107 1.42 2.75 -10.39
C PHE A 107 2.17 3.97 -10.94
N LYS A 108 3.49 3.89 -11.12
CA LYS A 108 4.26 4.96 -11.78
C LYS A 108 3.77 5.21 -13.21
N GLY A 109 3.47 4.14 -13.95
CA GLY A 109 2.90 4.25 -15.30
C GLY A 109 1.51 4.90 -15.35
N LEU A 110 0.75 4.85 -14.26
CA LEU A 110 -0.57 5.49 -14.14
C LEU A 110 -0.48 6.97 -13.77
N SER A 111 0.47 7.34 -12.90
CA SER A 111 0.67 8.74 -12.47
C SER A 111 1.31 9.58 -13.59
N LEU A 112 2.17 8.99 -14.43
CA LEU A 112 2.83 9.67 -15.56
C LEU A 112 1.89 9.96 -16.74
N LYS A 113 0.93 9.06 -17.05
CA LYS A 113 -0.10 9.25 -18.11
C LYS A 113 -1.05 10.44 -17.90
N LYS A 114 -0.87 11.19 -16.82
CA LYS A 114 -1.62 12.40 -16.45
C LYS A 114 -0.85 13.69 -16.78
N ARG A 115 0.45 13.61 -17.09
CA ARG A 115 1.30 14.78 -17.38
C ARG A 115 1.45 15.08 -18.87
N ASP A 116 0.88 14.23 -19.71
CA ASP A 116 0.71 14.40 -21.16
C ASP A 116 -0.78 14.66 -21.46
#